data_AF-A0A3A0CM31-F1
#
_entry.id   AF-A0A3A0CM31-F1
#
_cell.length_a   1.000
_cell.length_b   1.000
_cell.length_c   1.000
_cell.angle_alpha   90.00
_cell.angle_beta   90.00
_cell.angle_gamma   90.00
#
_symmetry.space_group_name_H-M   'P 1'
#
loop_
_entity.id
_entity.type
_entity.pdbx_description
1 polymer ?
#
loop_
_entity_poly.entity_id
_entity_poly.type
_entity_poly.pdbx_seq_one_letter_code
_entity_poly.pdbx_strand_id
1 'polypeptide(L)'
;MNRPQQPPDAGNLDAWREFALAYLRTQWPNDAPSTLESPTVFPRSPLEGEGAVAIFPFATARAAAGGDPRMYVVVGETEPNYYPAYGLPVDDAFSLHLGTRFMLVMGVGQHESGTSEEYDAVDDARRIVSRVSSTAPVEDVRIAAQFNVEEQIHSVLKARVAGREVYILGRDAPMGFVERADLPAPVAYRLHLGRVLRAEPDPDGVIASG
;
A
#
# COMPACT_ATOMS: atom_id res chain seq x y z
N MET A 1 -24.47 12.55 -1.70
CA MET A 1 -24.64 11.68 -2.88
C MET A 1 -24.55 10.25 -2.38
N ASN A 2 -25.48 9.37 -2.77
CA ASN A 2 -25.48 7.98 -2.29
C ASN A 2 -24.43 7.17 -3.07
N ARG A 3 -23.84 6.17 -2.42
CA ARG A 3 -22.95 5.21 -3.08
C ARG A 3 -23.71 4.45 -4.18
N PRO A 4 -23.12 4.24 -5.37
CA PRO A 4 -23.70 3.35 -6.38
C PRO A 4 -23.96 1.95 -5.79
N GLN A 5 -25.05 1.30 -6.21
CA GLN A 5 -25.46 -0.01 -5.68
C GLN A 5 -24.71 -1.18 -6.33
N GLN A 6 -24.28 -1.01 -7.58
CA GLN A 6 -23.53 -2.02 -8.32
C GLN A 6 -22.02 -1.80 -8.15
N PRO A 7 -21.21 -2.86 -8.03
CA PRO A 7 -19.76 -2.74 -7.99
C PRO A 7 -19.21 -2.00 -9.22
N PRO A 8 -18.05 -1.34 -9.11
CA PRO A 8 -17.43 -0.65 -10.25
C PRO A 8 -17.16 -1.60 -11.43
N ASP A 9 -17.68 -1.23 -12.59
CA ASP A 9 -17.42 -1.85 -13.89
C ASP A 9 -17.38 -0.78 -14.98
N ALA A 10 -17.04 -1.17 -16.21
CA ALA A 10 -16.92 -0.23 -17.34
C ALA A 10 -18.24 0.50 -17.69
N GLY A 11 -19.40 -0.08 -17.35
CA GLY A 11 -20.72 0.45 -17.67
C GLY A 11 -21.24 1.47 -16.65
N ASN A 12 -20.63 1.56 -15.47
CA ASN A 12 -21.11 2.43 -14.38
C ASN A 12 -20.06 3.40 -13.81
N LEU A 13 -18.91 3.57 -14.47
CA LEU A 13 -17.79 4.41 -14.02
C LEU A 13 -18.16 5.88 -13.78
N ASP A 14 -19.12 6.44 -14.53
CA ASP A 14 -19.52 7.84 -14.36
C ASP A 14 -20.20 8.06 -13.01
N ALA A 15 -21.06 7.13 -12.58
CA ALA A 15 -21.69 7.19 -11.25
C ALA A 15 -20.64 7.09 -10.13
N TRP A 16 -19.65 6.21 -10.29
CA TRP A 16 -18.54 6.08 -9.35
C TRP A 16 -17.63 7.31 -9.32
N ARG A 17 -17.39 7.93 -10.47
CA ARG A 17 -16.63 9.19 -10.59
C ARG A 17 -17.34 10.33 -9.87
N GLU A 18 -18.65 10.48 -10.05
CA GLU A 18 -19.44 11.48 -9.34
C GLU A 18 -19.43 11.26 -7.83
N PHE A 19 -19.58 10.00 -7.39
CA PHE A 19 -19.48 9.63 -5.99
C PHE A 19 -18.10 9.95 -5.40
N ALA A 20 -17.02 9.62 -6.10
CA ALA A 20 -15.65 9.94 -5.71
C ALA A 20 -15.41 11.46 -5.59
N LEU A 21 -15.88 12.24 -6.56
CA LEU A 21 -15.81 13.70 -6.52
C LEU A 21 -16.61 14.27 -5.34
N ALA A 22 -17.82 13.76 -5.09
CA ALA A 22 -18.63 14.17 -3.96
C ALA A 22 -17.91 13.88 -2.63
N TYR A 23 -17.32 12.69 -2.49
CA TYR A 23 -16.50 12.33 -1.34
C TYR A 23 -15.29 13.26 -1.19
N LEU A 24 -14.51 13.51 -2.24
CA LEU A 24 -13.35 14.41 -2.15
C LEU A 24 -13.75 15.83 -1.76
N ARG A 25 -14.92 16.31 -2.18
CA ARG A 25 -15.46 17.61 -1.74
C ARG A 25 -15.82 17.65 -0.25
N THR A 26 -16.24 16.53 0.34
CA THR A 26 -16.46 16.50 1.80
C THR A 26 -15.15 16.48 2.57
N GLN A 27 -14.14 15.78 2.05
CA GLN A 27 -12.82 15.71 2.67
C GLN A 27 -12.06 17.03 2.55
N TRP A 28 -12.12 17.67 1.38
CA TRP A 28 -11.41 18.91 1.07
C TRP A 28 -12.34 19.98 0.49
N PRO A 29 -13.16 20.65 1.32
CA PRO A 29 -14.18 21.59 0.85
C PRO A 29 -13.68 22.71 -0.08
N ASN A 30 -12.42 23.13 0.07
CA ASN A 30 -11.84 24.24 -0.69
C ASN A 30 -10.88 23.81 -1.80
N ASP A 31 -10.43 22.55 -1.80
CA ASP A 31 -9.29 22.09 -2.62
C ASP A 31 -9.58 20.78 -3.38
N ALA A 32 -10.83 20.31 -3.35
CA ALA A 32 -11.24 19.12 -4.07
C ALA A 32 -11.09 19.33 -5.59
N PRO A 33 -10.62 18.30 -6.32
CA PRO A 33 -10.52 18.40 -7.78
C PRO A 33 -11.91 18.59 -8.40
N SER A 34 -11.96 19.31 -9.52
CA SER A 34 -13.19 19.46 -10.32
C SER A 34 -13.43 18.24 -11.22
N THR A 35 -12.36 17.51 -11.56
CA THR A 35 -12.38 16.36 -12.48
C THR A 35 -11.43 15.27 -12.00
N LEU A 36 -11.78 14.03 -12.33
CA LEU A 36 -10.89 12.87 -12.18
C LEU A 36 -10.40 12.41 -13.57
N GLU A 37 -9.22 11.81 -13.65
CA GLU A 37 -8.70 11.20 -14.87
C GLU A 37 -9.42 9.87 -15.17
N SER A 38 -9.04 9.20 -16.26
CA SER A 38 -9.58 7.88 -16.60
C SER A 38 -9.25 6.86 -15.51
N PRO A 39 -10.24 6.09 -15.00
CA PRO A 39 -9.98 5.11 -13.97
C PRO A 39 -9.34 3.84 -14.52
N THR A 40 -8.75 3.07 -13.62
CA THR A 40 -8.50 1.63 -13.81
C THR A 40 -9.43 0.84 -12.91
N VAL A 41 -10.07 -0.19 -13.46
CA VAL A 41 -10.95 -1.10 -12.72
C VAL A 41 -10.19 -2.36 -12.37
N PHE A 42 -10.26 -2.75 -11.10
CA PHE A 42 -9.81 -4.05 -10.60
C PHE A 42 -11.08 -4.85 -10.27
N PRO A 43 -11.47 -5.82 -11.12
CA PRO A 43 -12.78 -6.47 -11.01
C PRO A 43 -12.90 -7.41 -9.80
N ARG A 44 -11.78 -7.68 -9.12
CA ARG A 44 -11.71 -8.52 -7.92
C ARG A 44 -10.65 -7.96 -6.97
N SER A 45 -10.83 -8.28 -5.69
CA SER A 45 -9.87 -8.02 -4.62
C SER A 45 -9.58 -9.33 -3.89
N PRO A 46 -8.31 -9.59 -3.49
CA PRO A 46 -7.97 -10.73 -2.65
C PRO A 46 -8.47 -10.58 -1.20
N LEU A 47 -8.90 -9.37 -0.80
CA LEU A 47 -9.46 -9.13 0.53
C LEU A 47 -10.98 -9.32 0.53
N GLU A 48 -11.46 -10.17 1.45
CA GLU A 48 -12.88 -10.38 1.70
C GLU A 48 -13.59 -9.05 1.99
N GLY A 49 -14.73 -8.82 1.33
CA GLY A 49 -15.55 -7.62 1.50
C GLY A 49 -15.03 -6.35 0.82
N GLU A 50 -13.92 -6.42 0.06
CA GLU A 50 -13.44 -5.28 -0.74
C GLU A 50 -14.02 -5.29 -2.17
N GLY A 51 -14.22 -6.48 -2.73
CA GLY A 51 -14.87 -6.67 -4.04
C GLY A 51 -14.17 -5.98 -5.20
N ALA A 52 -14.95 -5.54 -6.19
CA ALA A 52 -14.42 -4.77 -7.32
C ALA A 52 -14.15 -3.32 -6.89
N VAL A 53 -13.04 -2.75 -7.38
CA VAL A 53 -12.66 -1.36 -7.09
C VAL A 53 -12.31 -0.60 -8.37
N ALA A 54 -12.53 0.71 -8.35
CA ALA A 54 -12.05 1.64 -9.36
C ALA A 54 -11.08 2.65 -8.74
N ILE A 55 -9.93 2.83 -9.38
CA ILE A 55 -8.91 3.80 -8.98
C ILE A 55 -8.92 4.94 -9.97
N PHE A 56 -9.22 6.14 -9.49
CA PHE A 56 -9.23 7.37 -10.28
C PHE A 56 -8.00 8.21 -9.92
N PRO A 57 -7.08 8.45 -10.88
CA PRO A 57 -6.03 9.44 -10.72
C PRO A 57 -6.62 10.86 -10.74
N PHE A 58 -6.00 11.77 -10.02
CA PHE A 58 -6.29 13.20 -10.13
C PHE A 58 -5.10 14.04 -9.67
N ALA A 59 -5.04 15.28 -10.14
CA ALA A 59 -4.08 16.27 -9.67
C ALA A 59 -4.73 17.20 -8.65
N THR A 60 -3.97 17.61 -7.63
CA THR A 60 -4.37 18.67 -6.71
C THR A 60 -3.18 19.54 -6.35
N ALA A 61 -3.42 20.86 -6.26
CA ALA A 61 -2.42 21.82 -5.79
C ALA A 61 -1.93 21.49 -4.37
N ARG A 62 -2.76 20.82 -3.55
CA ARG A 62 -2.42 20.40 -2.19
C ARG A 62 -1.27 19.39 -2.16
N ALA A 63 -1.20 18.48 -3.13
CA ALA A 63 -0.16 17.45 -3.20
C ALA A 63 1.15 18.00 -3.80
N ALA A 64 1.08 19.10 -4.56
CA ALA A 64 2.26 19.73 -5.16
C ALA A 64 3.29 20.20 -4.11
N ALA A 65 2.86 20.56 -2.90
CA ALA A 65 3.76 20.91 -1.80
C ALA A 65 4.67 19.75 -1.35
N GLY A 66 4.30 18.50 -1.66
CA GLY A 66 5.06 17.29 -1.37
C GLY A 66 5.89 16.76 -2.54
N GLY A 67 5.98 17.50 -3.66
CA GLY A 67 6.81 17.15 -4.82
C GLY A 67 6.10 16.41 -5.96
N ASP A 68 5.03 15.66 -5.68
CA ASP A 68 4.17 15.03 -6.69
C ASP A 68 2.72 15.52 -6.53
N PRO A 69 2.18 16.31 -7.47
CA PRO A 69 0.81 16.81 -7.39
C PRO A 69 -0.24 15.71 -7.63
N ARG A 70 0.16 14.50 -8.06
CA ARG A 70 -0.76 13.42 -8.38
C ARG A 70 -1.18 12.67 -7.13
N MET A 71 -2.45 12.30 -7.13
CA MET A 71 -3.09 11.49 -6.10
C MET A 71 -4.00 10.45 -6.77
N TYR A 72 -4.39 9.46 -5.98
CA TYR A 72 -5.38 8.47 -6.35
C TYR A 72 -6.54 8.53 -5.38
N VAL A 73 -7.77 8.38 -5.88
CA VAL A 73 -8.94 8.04 -5.06
C VAL A 73 -9.44 6.66 -5.49
N VAL A 74 -9.65 5.79 -4.52
CA VAL A 74 -10.15 4.43 -4.69
C VAL A 74 -11.58 4.38 -4.20
N VAL A 75 -12.46 3.78 -4.99
CA VAL A 75 -13.88 3.56 -4.66
C VAL A 75 -14.28 2.13 -4.99
N GLY A 76 -15.25 1.59 -4.24
CA GLY A 76 -15.73 0.22 -4.39
C GLY A 76 -16.74 -0.12 -3.30
N GLU A 77 -16.73 -1.37 -2.84
CA GLU A 77 -17.64 -1.84 -1.78
C GLU A 77 -17.36 -1.18 -0.42
N THR A 78 -16.13 -0.77 -0.17
CA THR A 78 -15.73 -0.10 1.07
C THR A 78 -15.84 1.43 1.00
N GLU A 79 -15.55 2.11 2.11
CA GLU A 79 -15.49 3.57 2.11
C GLU A 79 -14.35 4.07 1.20
N PRO A 80 -14.58 5.13 0.38
CA PRO A 80 -13.53 5.69 -0.44
C PRO A 80 -12.28 6.06 0.36
N ASN A 81 -11.13 5.88 -0.26
CA ASN A 81 -9.85 6.28 0.30
C ASN A 81 -9.03 7.03 -0.75
N TYR A 82 -8.18 7.96 -0.31
CA TYR A 82 -7.27 8.68 -1.20
C TYR A 82 -5.84 8.65 -0.69
N TYR A 83 -4.89 8.64 -1.62
CA TYR A 83 -3.46 8.54 -1.33
C TYR A 83 -2.66 9.46 -2.25
N PRO A 84 -1.51 10.00 -1.80
CA PRO A 84 -0.53 10.55 -2.73
C PRO A 84 -0.09 9.48 -3.72
N ALA A 85 0.19 9.87 -4.97
CA ALA A 85 0.60 8.91 -5.99
C ALA A 85 2.01 8.35 -5.71
N TYR A 86 2.88 9.14 -5.07
CA TYR A 86 4.28 8.78 -4.79
C TYR A 86 5.03 8.30 -6.05
N GLY A 87 4.69 8.79 -7.23
CA GLY A 87 5.19 8.25 -8.51
C GLY A 87 4.92 6.75 -8.73
N LEU A 88 3.98 6.14 -8.00
CA LEU A 88 3.59 4.75 -8.18
C LEU A 88 2.67 4.60 -9.41
N PRO A 89 2.83 3.54 -10.22
CA PRO A 89 1.83 3.17 -11.22
C PRO A 89 0.52 2.76 -10.54
N VAL A 90 -0.59 2.80 -11.27
CA VAL A 90 -1.93 2.49 -10.73
C VAL A 90 -2.02 1.07 -10.15
N ASP A 91 -1.28 0.11 -10.71
CA ASP A 91 -1.21 -1.26 -10.17
C ASP A 91 -0.56 -1.33 -8.78
N ASP A 92 0.47 -0.52 -8.55
CA ASP A 92 1.07 -0.36 -7.22
C ASP A 92 0.16 0.46 -6.29
N ALA A 93 -0.63 1.40 -6.81
CA ALA A 93 -1.63 2.11 -6.02
C ALA A 93 -2.74 1.15 -5.53
N PHE A 94 -3.13 0.17 -6.33
CA PHE A 94 -4.04 -0.90 -5.90
C PHE A 94 -3.41 -1.75 -4.79
N SER A 95 -2.14 -2.12 -4.94
CA SER A 95 -1.41 -2.84 -3.88
C SER A 95 -1.31 -2.01 -2.60
N LEU A 96 -0.98 -0.72 -2.69
CA LEU A 96 -0.97 0.20 -1.55
C LEU A 96 -2.35 0.28 -0.87
N HIS A 97 -3.42 0.32 -1.65
CA HIS A 97 -4.79 0.30 -1.14
C HIS A 97 -5.08 -0.98 -0.36
N LEU A 98 -4.82 -2.16 -0.95
CA LEU A 98 -5.02 -3.45 -0.28
C LEU A 98 -4.25 -3.54 1.03
N GLY A 99 -2.95 -3.20 1.04
CA GLY A 99 -2.17 -3.21 2.26
C GLY A 99 -2.68 -2.22 3.31
N THR A 100 -3.24 -1.08 2.89
CA THR A 100 -3.91 -0.14 3.80
C THR A 100 -5.18 -0.73 4.39
N ARG A 101 -6.02 -1.37 3.57
CA ARG A 101 -7.26 -2.01 4.01
C ARG A 101 -6.97 -3.16 4.98
N PHE A 102 -6.01 -4.01 4.65
CA PHE A 102 -5.54 -5.06 5.56
C PHE A 102 -5.09 -4.49 6.91
N MET A 103 -4.26 -3.45 6.91
CA MET A 103 -3.82 -2.81 8.16
C MET A 103 -4.99 -2.29 8.99
N LEU A 104 -6.01 -1.71 8.37
CA LEU A 104 -7.21 -1.22 9.06
C LEU A 104 -8.04 -2.36 9.65
N VAL A 105 -8.26 -3.42 8.89
CA VAL A 105 -9.04 -4.60 9.31
C VAL A 105 -8.35 -5.33 10.46
N MET A 106 -7.04 -5.52 10.37
CA MET A 106 -6.24 -6.21 11.39
C MET A 106 -5.86 -5.32 12.58
N GLY A 107 -6.29 -4.05 12.62
CA GLY A 107 -5.98 -3.13 13.70
C GLY A 107 -4.49 -2.82 13.85
N VAL A 108 -3.73 -2.83 12.76
CA VAL A 108 -2.27 -2.66 12.77
C VAL A 108 -1.88 -1.26 13.21
N GLY A 109 -1.26 -1.16 14.39
CA GLY A 109 -0.77 0.08 14.98
C GLY A 109 0.74 0.24 14.80
N GLN A 110 1.24 1.48 14.92
CA GLN A 110 2.67 1.69 15.10
C GLN A 110 3.10 1.09 16.44
N HIS A 111 4.17 0.30 16.41
CA HIS A 111 4.82 -0.17 17.62
C HIS A 111 5.87 0.86 18.02
N GLU A 112 5.68 1.51 19.16
CA GLU A 112 6.72 2.33 19.76
C GLU A 112 7.91 1.42 20.06
N SER A 113 9.11 1.82 19.63
CA SER A 113 10.33 1.08 19.91
C SER A 113 10.61 1.14 21.42
N GLY A 114 9.99 0.23 22.17
CA GLY A 114 10.43 -0.11 23.52
C GLY A 114 11.83 -0.70 23.43
N THR A 115 12.66 -0.42 24.43
CA THR A 115 14.03 -0.94 24.61
C THR A 115 14.04 -2.45 24.87
N SER A 116 13.40 -3.23 24.01
CA SER A 116 13.56 -4.69 23.99
C SER A 116 14.93 -4.96 23.37
N GLU A 117 15.89 -5.28 24.25
CA GLU A 117 17.28 -5.62 23.91
C GLU A 117 17.41 -6.91 23.06
N GLU A 118 16.31 -7.53 22.63
CA GLU A 118 16.29 -8.88 22.05
C GLU A 118 16.26 -8.93 20.50
N TYR A 119 15.94 -7.84 19.81
CA TYR A 119 15.86 -7.87 18.33
C TYR A 119 17.13 -7.33 17.65
N ASP A 120 17.92 -8.24 17.08
CA ASP A 120 19.08 -7.91 16.24
C ASP A 120 18.65 -7.68 14.78
N ALA A 121 18.36 -6.42 14.45
CA ALA A 121 17.98 -6.01 13.10
C ALA A 121 19.09 -6.28 12.05
N VAL A 122 20.36 -6.25 12.43
CA VAL A 122 21.49 -6.46 11.52
C VAL A 122 21.58 -7.93 11.15
N ASP A 123 21.50 -8.83 12.14
CA ASP A 123 21.47 -10.27 11.91
C ASP A 123 20.25 -10.66 11.06
N ASP A 124 19.07 -10.16 11.41
CA ASP A 124 17.84 -10.49 10.68
C ASP A 124 17.90 -10.03 9.21
N ALA A 125 18.35 -8.80 8.94
CA ALA A 125 18.56 -8.32 7.57
C ALA A 125 19.54 -9.21 6.79
N ARG A 126 20.66 -9.62 7.39
CA ARG A 126 21.65 -10.51 6.77
C ARG A 126 21.06 -11.89 6.50
N ARG A 127 20.28 -12.43 7.43
CA ARG A 127 19.60 -13.73 7.29
C ARG A 127 18.57 -13.69 6.17
N ILE A 128 17.84 -12.61 5.99
CA ILE A 128 16.88 -12.46 4.89
C ILE A 128 17.61 -12.34 3.55
N VAL A 129 18.63 -11.46 3.45
CA VAL A 129 19.40 -11.27 2.21
C VAL A 129 20.11 -12.55 1.79
N SER A 130 20.70 -13.29 2.73
CA SER A 130 21.45 -14.52 2.43
C SER A 130 20.61 -15.64 1.81
N ARG A 131 19.28 -15.61 1.95
CA ARG A 131 18.37 -16.55 1.25
C ARG A 131 18.31 -16.32 -0.25
N VAL A 132 18.61 -15.11 -0.71
CA VAL A 132 18.60 -14.73 -2.13
C VAL A 132 20.02 -14.64 -2.67
N SER A 133 20.94 -14.06 -1.91
CA SER A 133 22.34 -13.95 -2.26
C SER A 133 23.22 -14.02 -1.02
N SER A 134 24.04 -15.07 -0.93
CA SER A 134 25.00 -15.26 0.16
C SER A 134 26.21 -14.33 0.11
N THR A 135 26.42 -13.59 -0.99
CA THR A 135 27.59 -12.74 -1.21
C THR A 135 27.29 -11.24 -1.25
N ALA A 136 26.01 -10.86 -1.27
CA ALA A 136 25.63 -9.46 -1.31
C ALA A 136 25.98 -8.78 0.04
N PRO A 137 26.77 -7.69 0.04
CA PRO A 137 27.07 -6.95 1.25
C PRO A 137 25.80 -6.26 1.77
N VAL A 138 25.61 -6.30 3.09
CA VAL A 138 24.49 -5.67 3.80
C VAL A 138 25.05 -4.67 4.81
N GLU A 139 24.74 -3.39 4.60
CA GLU A 139 25.31 -2.24 5.30
C GLU A 139 24.22 -1.29 5.78
N ASP A 140 24.56 -0.38 6.70
CA ASP A 140 23.71 0.71 7.18
C ASP A 140 22.30 0.28 7.64
N VAL A 141 22.19 -0.92 8.20
CA VAL A 141 20.91 -1.48 8.65
C VAL A 141 20.39 -0.71 9.85
N ARG A 142 19.16 -0.20 9.75
CA ARG A 142 18.44 0.44 10.85
C ARG A 142 16.95 0.16 10.76
N ILE A 143 16.29 0.15 11.90
CA ILE A 143 14.83 0.10 11.96
C ILE A 143 14.28 1.44 11.47
N ALA A 144 13.42 1.41 10.45
CA ALA A 144 12.77 2.59 9.89
C ALA A 144 11.33 2.75 10.39
N ALA A 145 10.64 1.63 10.68
CA ALA A 145 9.33 1.59 11.33
C ALA A 145 9.09 0.20 11.93
N GLN A 146 8.24 0.13 12.95
CA GLN A 146 7.73 -1.12 13.50
C GLN A 146 6.21 -1.03 13.68
N PHE A 147 5.55 -2.18 13.52
CA PHE A 147 4.11 -2.29 13.61
C PHE A 147 3.72 -3.48 14.47
N ASN A 148 2.69 -3.33 15.30
CA ASN A 148 2.09 -4.44 16.02
C ASN A 148 0.94 -5.03 15.18
N VAL A 149 0.96 -6.34 14.97
CA VAL A 149 -0.03 -7.09 14.21
C VAL A 149 -0.39 -8.32 15.05
N GLU A 150 -1.51 -8.28 15.77
CA GLU A 150 -1.99 -9.42 16.58
C GLU A 150 -0.87 -10.10 17.40
N GLU A 151 -0.21 -9.35 18.28
CA GLU A 151 0.91 -9.79 19.13
C GLU A 151 2.26 -10.01 18.40
N GLN A 152 2.27 -10.03 17.07
CA GLN A 152 3.50 -10.06 16.26
C GLN A 152 4.04 -8.64 16.03
N ILE A 153 5.36 -8.53 15.82
CA ILE A 153 5.99 -7.25 15.50
C ILE A 153 6.60 -7.33 14.11
N HIS A 154 6.06 -6.52 13.20
CA HIS A 154 6.57 -6.41 11.85
C HIS A 154 7.56 -5.25 11.79
N SER A 155 8.79 -5.52 11.36
CA SER A 155 9.86 -4.52 11.27
C SER A 155 10.13 -4.15 9.81
N VAL A 156 10.18 -2.84 9.53
CA VAL A 156 10.68 -2.30 8.26
C VAL A 156 12.10 -1.82 8.49
N LEU A 157 13.08 -2.52 7.94
CA LEU A 157 14.48 -2.20 8.06
C LEU A 157 14.92 -1.40 6.83
N LYS A 158 15.53 -0.22 7.01
CA LYS A 158 16.25 0.44 5.92
C LYS A 158 17.68 -0.07 5.91
N ALA A 159 18.18 -0.49 4.75
CA ALA A 159 19.52 -1.00 4.59
C ALA A 159 20.10 -0.63 3.22
N ARG A 160 21.42 -0.77 3.06
CA ARG A 160 22.09 -0.78 1.76
C ARG A 160 22.49 -2.21 1.42
N VAL A 161 21.99 -2.75 0.32
CA VAL A 161 22.30 -4.10 -0.17
C VAL A 161 22.98 -3.97 -1.53
N ALA A 162 24.21 -4.44 -1.65
CA ALA A 162 25.02 -4.31 -2.87
C ALA A 162 25.03 -2.88 -3.45
N GLY A 163 25.16 -1.87 -2.57
CA GLY A 163 25.19 -0.46 -2.96
C GLY A 163 23.83 0.22 -3.16
N ARG A 164 22.72 -0.53 -3.15
CA ARG A 164 21.36 0.00 -3.35
C ARG A 164 20.65 0.17 -2.02
N GLU A 165 20.06 1.34 -1.77
CA GLU A 165 19.16 1.51 -0.63
C GLU A 165 17.85 0.76 -0.86
N VAL A 166 17.43 -0.04 0.11
CA VAL A 166 16.19 -0.81 0.07
C VAL A 166 15.52 -0.80 1.45
N TYR A 167 14.23 -1.11 1.47
CA TYR A 167 13.57 -1.60 2.67
C TYR A 167 13.53 -3.13 2.67
N ILE A 168 13.82 -3.72 3.82
CA ILE A 168 13.72 -5.15 4.10
C ILE A 168 12.60 -5.34 5.14
N LEU A 169 11.67 -6.23 4.87
CA LEU A 169 10.60 -6.58 5.81
C LEU A 169 11.06 -7.79 6.61
N GLY A 170 11.20 -7.60 7.92
CA GLY A 170 11.79 -8.58 8.83
C GLY A 170 11.01 -8.75 10.13
N ARG A 171 11.64 -9.46 11.06
CA ARG A 171 11.05 -10.01 12.28
C ARG A 171 9.91 -10.96 11.94
N ASP A 172 8.68 -10.62 12.31
CA ASP A 172 7.51 -11.47 12.09
C ASP A 172 6.78 -11.13 10.78
N ALA A 173 7.21 -10.07 10.08
CA ALA A 173 6.59 -9.66 8.83
C ALA A 173 6.76 -10.72 7.73
N PRO A 174 5.79 -10.86 6.80
CA PRO A 174 6.01 -11.59 5.56
C PRO A 174 7.27 -11.06 4.87
N MET A 175 8.25 -11.93 4.64
CA MET A 175 9.56 -11.51 4.14
C MET A 175 9.44 -10.84 2.78
N GLY A 176 10.25 -9.80 2.56
CA GLY A 176 10.37 -9.20 1.24
C GLY A 176 11.27 -7.98 1.20
N PHE A 177 11.41 -7.47 -0.02
CA PHE A 177 12.20 -6.29 -0.35
C PHE A 177 11.33 -5.25 -1.03
N VAL A 178 11.52 -3.99 -0.66
CA VAL A 178 10.94 -2.85 -1.37
C VAL A 178 12.08 -1.95 -1.81
N GLU A 179 12.35 -1.92 -3.12
CA GLU A 179 13.42 -1.11 -3.71
C GLU A 179 13.12 0.40 -3.69
N ARG A 180 11.86 0.79 -3.45
CA ARG A 180 11.41 2.17 -3.33
C ARG A 180 11.73 2.76 -1.95
N ALA A 181 13.02 2.86 -1.65
CA ALA A 181 13.54 3.41 -0.40
C ALA A 181 13.34 4.94 -0.25
N ASP A 182 12.82 5.58 -1.30
CA ASP A 182 12.36 6.96 -1.32
C ASP A 182 10.95 7.14 -0.70
N LEU A 183 10.18 6.05 -0.58
CA LEU A 183 8.86 6.08 0.07
C LEU A 183 9.01 6.19 1.59
N PRO A 184 8.05 6.80 2.30
CA PRO A 184 7.96 6.65 3.74
C PRO A 184 7.84 5.16 4.13
N ALA A 185 8.53 4.73 5.19
CA ALA A 185 8.53 3.33 5.63
C ALA A 185 7.12 2.71 5.82
N PRO A 186 6.11 3.43 6.38
CA PRO A 186 4.74 2.91 6.44
C PRO A 186 4.08 2.70 5.06
N VAL A 187 4.44 3.51 4.06
CA VAL A 187 3.94 3.36 2.68
C VAL A 187 4.60 2.16 2.01
N ALA A 188 5.92 1.99 2.17
CA ALA A 188 6.64 0.82 1.69
C ALA A 188 6.08 -0.49 2.30
N TYR A 189 5.75 -0.48 3.59
CA TYR A 189 5.15 -1.62 4.27
C TYR A 189 3.76 -1.98 3.72
N ARG A 190 2.86 -0.99 3.57
CA ARG A 190 1.54 -1.22 2.97
C ARG A 190 1.65 -1.73 1.54
N LEU A 191 2.54 -1.14 0.74
CA LEU A 191 2.79 -1.59 -0.63
C LEU A 191 3.24 -3.06 -0.66
N HIS A 192 4.15 -3.44 0.24
CA HIS A 192 4.60 -4.83 0.38
C HIS A 192 3.44 -5.77 0.75
N LEU A 193 2.69 -5.46 1.81
CA LEU A 193 1.54 -6.28 2.23
C LEU A 193 0.53 -6.48 1.09
N GLY A 194 0.20 -5.41 0.35
CA GLY A 194 -0.70 -5.51 -0.79
C GLY A 194 -0.17 -6.41 -1.89
N ARG A 195 1.14 -6.38 -2.17
CA ARG A 195 1.77 -7.28 -3.14
C ARG A 195 1.74 -8.74 -2.67
N VAL A 196 1.96 -8.98 -1.37
CA VAL A 196 1.84 -10.33 -0.78
C VAL A 196 0.42 -10.85 -0.94
N LEU A 197 -0.59 -10.07 -0.54
CA LEU A 197 -2.01 -10.44 -0.67
C LEU A 197 -2.41 -10.75 -2.12
N ARG A 198 -1.85 -10.03 -3.10
CA ARG A 198 -2.10 -10.28 -4.53
C ARG A 198 -1.37 -11.51 -5.06
N ALA A 199 -0.29 -11.93 -4.41
CA ALA A 199 0.48 -13.11 -4.79
C ALA A 199 -0.05 -14.39 -4.12
N GLU A 200 -0.85 -14.27 -3.07
CA GLU A 200 -1.53 -15.40 -2.46
C GLU A 200 -2.52 -16.01 -3.46
N PRO A 201 -2.53 -17.35 -3.60
CA PRO A 201 -3.51 -18.02 -4.46
C PRO A 201 -4.92 -17.72 -3.94
N ASP A 202 -5.83 -17.42 -4.87
CA ASP A 202 -7.24 -17.18 -4.58
C ASP A 202 -7.77 -18.32 -3.69
N PRO A 203 -8.26 -18.04 -2.46
CA PRO A 203 -8.77 -19.08 -1.57
C PRO A 203 -9.93 -19.87 -2.18
N ASP A 204 -10.62 -19.32 -3.18
CA ASP A 204 -11.71 -19.98 -3.92
C ASP A 204 -11.22 -20.73 -5.18
N GLY A 205 -9.91 -20.78 -5.44
CA GLY A 205 -9.31 -21.62 -6.48
C GLY A 205 -9.59 -21.19 -7.92
N VAL A 206 -10.10 -19.97 -8.16
CA VAL A 206 -10.22 -19.45 -9.52
C VAL A 206 -8.87 -18.93 -9.96
N ILE A 207 -8.08 -19.80 -10.59
CA ILE A 207 -6.85 -19.40 -11.30
C ILE A 207 -7.24 -18.29 -12.29
N ALA A 208 -6.84 -17.06 -12.00
CA ALA A 208 -6.85 -15.97 -12.96
C ALA A 208 -5.80 -16.29 -14.02
N SER A 209 -6.19 -17.06 -15.02
CA SER A 209 -5.33 -17.34 -16.17
C SER A 209 -5.25 -16.09 -17.05
N GLY A 210 -4.07 -15.47 -17.06
CA GLY A 210 -3.49 -14.73 -18.19
C GLY A 210 -4.01 -13.33 -18.44
#